data_AF-A0A3D3ZBE9-F1
#
_entry.id   AF-A0A3D3ZBE9-F1
#
_cell.length_a   1.000
_cell.length_b   1.000
_cell.length_c   1.000
_cell.angle_alpha   90.00
_cell.angle_beta   90.00
_cell.angle_gamma   90.00
#
_symmetry.space_group_name_H-M   'P 1'
#
loop_
_entity.id
_entity.type
_entity.pdbx_description
1 polymer ?
#
loop_
_entity_poly.entity_id
_entity_poly.type
_entity_poly.pdbx_seq_one_letter_code
_entity_poly.pdbx_strand_id
1 'polypeptide(L)'
;MPKFETLFSRYDRLVLFDTETTGLAYNRDEIIEFAAVVLEKVDGTPQVVQEYDQLVALSPGGFVPPKIQELTGISTQDLRERG
;
A
#
# COMPACT_ATOMS: atom_id res chain seq x y z
N MET A 1 1.23 12.55 -22.04
CA MET A 1 0.87 11.18 -21.57
C MET A 1 -0.59 11.21 -21.11
N PRO A 2 -1.51 10.53 -21.79
CA PRO A 2 -2.96 10.62 -21.53
C PRO A 2 -3.47 9.65 -20.45
N LYS A 3 -2.62 9.19 -19.52
CA LYS A 3 -2.92 8.01 -18.68
C LYS A 3 -4.07 8.21 -17.69
N PHE A 4 -4.31 9.43 -17.22
CA PHE A 4 -5.36 9.72 -16.22
C PHE A 4 -6.57 10.47 -16.78
N GLU A 5 -6.47 11.13 -17.94
CA GLU A 5 -7.56 11.95 -18.48
C GLU A 5 -8.84 11.15 -18.73
N THR A 6 -8.69 9.91 -19.22
CA THR A 6 -9.83 9.01 -19.47
C THR A 6 -10.47 8.47 -18.20
N LEU A 7 -9.73 8.44 -17.07
CA LEU A 7 -10.27 8.05 -15.77
C LEU A 7 -10.98 9.23 -15.12
N PHE A 8 -10.39 10.43 -15.16
CA PHE A 8 -11.00 11.66 -14.63
C PHE A 8 -12.19 12.17 -15.44
N SER A 9 -12.46 11.62 -16.63
CA SER A 9 -13.72 11.89 -17.33
C SER A 9 -14.91 11.11 -16.75
N ARG A 10 -14.65 10.15 -15.86
CA ARG A 10 -15.66 9.25 -15.27
C ARG A 10 -15.69 9.29 -13.75
N TYR A 11 -14.55 9.58 -13.13
CA TYR A 11 -14.38 9.52 -11.68
C TYR A 11 -13.76 10.83 -11.19
N ASP A 12 -14.31 11.39 -10.11
CA ASP A 12 -13.78 12.62 -9.50
C ASP A 12 -12.48 12.36 -8.71
N ARG A 13 -12.36 11.15 -8.16
CA ARG A 13 -11.24 10.71 -7.33
C ARG A 13 -10.74 9.35 -7.79
N LEU A 14 -9.43 9.16 -7.74
CA LEU A 14 -8.79 7.87 -7.94
C LEU A 14 -8.08 7.47 -6.65
N VAL A 15 -8.36 6.28 -6.13
CA VAL A 15 -7.63 5.71 -5.01
C VAL A 15 -6.64 4.71 -5.59
N LEU A 16 -5.35 5.00 -5.44
CA LEU A 16 -4.27 4.08 -5.78
C LEU A 16 -3.78 3.51 -4.46
N PHE A 17 -3.67 2.19 -4.38
CA PHE A 17 -3.20 1.52 -3.19
C PHE A 17 -2.20 0.43 -3.56
N ASP A 18 -1.34 0.13 -2.60
CA ASP A 18 -0.35 -0.92 -2.67
C ASP A 18 -0.30 -1.64 -1.33
N THR A 19 0.17 -2.89 -1.36
CA THR A 19 0.29 -3.72 -0.16
C THR A 19 1.59 -4.48 -0.18
N GLU A 20 2.30 -4.45 0.94
CA GLU A 20 3.37 -5.39 1.20
C GLU A 20 2.83 -6.58 1.99
N THR A 21 3.36 -7.78 1.72
CA THR A 21 2.83 -9.03 2.28
C THR A 21 3.95 -9.95 2.73
N THR A 22 3.67 -10.90 3.62
CA THR A 22 4.63 -11.93 4.04
C THR A 22 4.94 -12.97 2.95
N GLY A 23 4.37 -12.84 1.75
CA GLY A 23 4.56 -13.77 0.64
C GLY A 23 3.48 -13.64 -0.45
N LEU A 24 3.55 -14.50 -1.47
CA LEU A 24 2.73 -14.37 -2.68
C LEU A 24 1.36 -15.06 -2.64
N ALA A 25 1.07 -15.84 -1.60
CA ALA A 25 -0.16 -16.63 -1.50
C ALA A 25 -1.24 -15.89 -0.69
N TYR A 26 -2.19 -15.27 -1.38
CA TYR A 26 -3.25 -14.44 -0.78
C TYR A 26 -4.10 -15.11 0.31
N ASN A 27 -4.16 -16.44 0.34
CA ASN A 27 -4.95 -17.21 1.30
C ASN A 27 -4.16 -17.67 2.54
N ARG A 28 -2.87 -17.35 2.60
CA ARG A 28 -1.95 -17.78 3.67
C ARG A 28 -1.12 -16.62 4.19
N ASP A 29 -0.57 -15.83 3.29
CA ASP A 29 0.34 -14.74 3.61
C ASP A 29 -0.45 -13.49 4.02
N GLU A 30 0.08 -12.77 5.00
CA GLU A 30 -0.58 -11.63 5.64
C GLU A 30 -0.09 -10.32 5.02
N ILE A 31 -0.97 -9.31 4.99
CA ILE A 31 -0.57 -7.94 4.67
C ILE A 31 0.23 -7.39 5.85
N ILE A 32 1.38 -6.78 5.56
CA ILE A 32 2.28 -6.17 6.54
C ILE A 32 2.41 -4.65 6.39
N GLU A 33 1.97 -4.10 5.26
CA GLU A 33 1.81 -2.67 5.04
C GLU A 33 0.62 -2.44 4.10
N PHE A 34 -0.16 -1.39 4.36
CA PHE A 34 -1.19 -0.89 3.47
C PHE A 34 -0.96 0.60 3.22
N ALA A 35 -0.63 0.93 1.98
CA ALA A 35 -0.44 2.31 1.53
C ALA A 35 -1.50 2.68 0.49
N ALA A 36 -1.97 3.93 0.53
CA ALA A 36 -2.90 4.46 -0.44
C ALA A 36 -2.72 5.97 -0.63
N VAL A 37 -2.94 6.43 -1.86
CA VAL A 37 -3.04 7.85 -2.20
C VAL A 37 -4.35 8.12 -2.93
N VAL A 38 -4.94 9.26 -2.64
CA VAL A 38 -6.10 9.78 -3.37
C VAL A 38 -5.61 10.84 -4.35
N LEU A 39 -5.87 10.62 -5.64
CA LEU A 39 -5.67 11.61 -6.67
C LEU A 39 -6.96 12.35 -7.00
N GLU A 40 -6.86 13.67 -7.10
CA GLU A 40 -7.86 14.55 -7.70
C GLU A 40 -7.27 15.32 -8.88
N LYS A 41 -8.14 15.81 -9.76
CA LYS A 41 -7.73 16.72 -10.84
C LYS A 41 -7.78 18.16 -10.35
N VAL A 42 -6.62 18.71 -10.00
CA VAL A 42 -6.46 20.11 -9.57
C VAL A 42 -5.84 20.89 -10.73
N ASP A 43 -6.52 21.95 -11.19
CA ASP A 43 -6.10 22.79 -12.32
C ASP A 43 -5.70 21.99 -13.57
N GLY A 44 -6.47 20.94 -13.87
CA GLY A 44 -6.21 20.10 -15.04
C GLY A 44 -5.22 18.96 -14.82
N THR A 45 -4.53 18.92 -13.68
CA THR A 45 -3.42 17.99 -13.40
C THR A 45 -3.77 17.03 -12.26
N PRO A 46 -3.46 15.72 -12.36
CA PRO A 46 -3.60 14.81 -11.23
C PRO A 46 -2.67 15.20 -10.08
N GLN A 47 -3.22 15.39 -8.88
CA GLN A 47 -2.46 15.67 -7.68
C GLN A 47 -2.89 14.76 -6.53
N VAL A 48 -1.93 14.36 -5.70
CA VAL A 48 -2.20 13.64 -4.45
C VAL A 48 -2.79 14.63 -3.46
N VAL A 49 -4.02 14.37 -3.02
CA VAL A 49 -4.73 15.22 -2.05
C VAL A 49 -4.85 14.56 -0.68
N GLN A 50 -4.59 13.26 -0.60
CA GLN A 50 -4.59 12.50 0.64
C GLN A 50 -3.66 11.30 0.51
N GLU A 51 -2.97 10.99 1.61
CA GLU A 51 -2.07 9.84 1.72
C GLU A 51 -2.44 9.04 2.98
N TYR A 52 -2.26 7.73 2.89
CA TYR A 52 -2.35 6.77 3.98
C TYR A 52 -1.19 5.80 3.80
N ASP A 53 -0.45 5.55 4.87
CA ASP A 53 0.70 4.66 4.86
C ASP A 53 0.88 4.09 6.26
N GLN A 54 0.53 2.82 6.45
CA GLN A 54 0.56 2.18 7.76
C GLN A 54 1.05 0.73 7.66
N LEU A 55 1.88 0.37 8.64
CA LEU A 55 2.22 -1.01 8.93
C LEU A 55 1.02 -1.73 9.55
N VAL A 56 0.95 -3.04 9.34
CA VAL A 56 -0.12 -3.90 9.85
C VAL A 56 0.49 -4.99 10.74
N ALA A 57 0.06 -5.05 12.00
CA ALA A 57 0.48 -6.11 12.91
C ALA A 57 0.12 -7.50 12.38
N LEU A 58 1.08 -8.43 12.52
CA LEU A 58 0.89 -9.83 12.19
C LEU A 58 0.01 -10.54 13.23
N SER A 59 -0.67 -11.59 12.78
CA SER A 59 -1.31 -12.53 13.68
C SER A 59 -0.32 -13.11 14.70
N PRO A 60 -0.78 -13.50 15.92
CA PRO A 60 0.10 -14.06 16.94
C PRO A 60 0.94 -15.23 16.43
N GLY A 61 2.27 -15.14 16.64
CA GLY A 61 3.22 -16.15 16.16
C GLY A 61 3.72 -15.94 14.73
N GLY A 62 3.19 -14.96 14.00
CA GLY A 62 3.66 -14.57 12.68
C GLY A 62 5.06 -13.97 12.69
N PHE A 63 5.74 -14.08 11.54
CA PHE A 63 7.03 -13.44 11.27
C PHE A 63 7.15 -13.09 9.79
N VAL A 64 7.93 -12.06 9.48
CA VAL A 64 8.30 -11.69 8.11
C VAL A 64 9.44 -12.59 7.63
N PRO A 65 9.29 -13.36 6.54
CA PRO A 65 10.37 -14.19 6.02
C PRO A 65 11.59 -13.35 5.58
N PRO A 66 12.84 -13.84 5.71
CA PRO A 66 14.04 -13.05 5.40
C PRO A 66 14.05 -12.45 3.99
N LYS A 67 13.56 -13.19 2.98
CA LYS A 67 13.50 -12.69 1.61
C LYS A 67 12.47 -11.57 1.43
N ILE A 68 11.37 -11.61 2.17
CA ILE A 68 10.37 -10.53 2.15
C ILE A 68 10.93 -9.30 2.84
N GLN A 69 11.58 -9.47 4.00
CA GLN A 69 12.25 -8.35 4.65
C GLN A 69 13.34 -7.72 3.76
N GLU A 70 14.08 -8.53 2.98
CA GLU A 70 15.04 -8.03 1.99
C GLU A 70 14.37 -7.18 0.89
N LEU A 71 13.18 -7.57 0.43
CA LEU A 71 12.46 -6.90 -0.65
C LEU A 71 11.75 -5.62 -0.18
N THR A 72 11.16 -5.66 1.01
CA THR A 72 10.26 -4.61 1.53
C THR A 72 10.97 -3.67 2.51
N GLY A 73 12.07 -4.12 3.12
CA GLY A 73 12.72 -3.41 4.23
C GLY A 73 11.98 -3.52 5.57
N ILE A 74 10.84 -4.22 5.63
CA ILE A 74 10.01 -4.33 6.83
C ILE A 74 10.40 -5.60 7.60
N SER A 75 10.80 -5.43 8.86
CA SER A 75 11.12 -6.55 9.75
C SER A 75 9.94 -6.98 10.61
N THR A 76 10.04 -8.17 11.20
CA THR A 76 9.06 -8.62 12.21
C THR A 76 9.04 -7.69 13.44
N GLN A 77 10.15 -7.04 13.78
CA GLN A 77 10.21 -6.11 14.90
C GLN A 77 9.45 -4.82 14.60
N ASP A 78 9.58 -4.30 13.37
CA ASP A 78 8.84 -3.11 12.93
C ASP A 78 7.34 -3.27 13.13
N LEU A 79 6.80 -4.43 12.73
CA LEU A 79 5.37 -4.74 12.85
C LEU A 79 4.91 -4.92 14.30
N ARG A 80 5.80 -5.29 15.21
CA ARG A 80 5.47 -5.42 16.65
C ARG A 80 5.45 -4.08 17.37
N GLU A 81 6.27 -3.13 16.91
CA GLU A 81 6.45 -1.84 17.56
C GLU A 81 5.57 -0.74 16.96
N ARG A 82 5.24 -0.86 15.67
CA ARG A 82 4.61 0.21 14.88
C ARG A 82 3.39 -0.26 14.05
N GLY A 83 3.08 -1.55 14.06
CA GLY A 83 1.93 -2.14 13.35
C GLY A 83 0.69 -2.28 14.22
#